data_AF-A0AAJ5MJT4-F1
#
_entry.id   AF-A0AAJ5MJT4-F1
#
_cell.length_a   1.000
_cell.length_b   1.000
_cell.length_c   1.000
_cell.angle_alpha   90.00
_cell.angle_beta   90.00
_cell.angle_gamma   90.00
#
_symmetry.space_group_name_H-M   'P 1'
#
loop_
_entity.id
_entity.type
_entity.pdbx_description
1 polymer ?
#
loop_
_entity_poly.entity_id
_entity_poly.type
_entity_poly.pdbx_seq_one_letter_code
_entity_poly.pdbx_strand_id
1 'polypeptide(L)'
;MITSPNRMARQAMARAQQSPTTAQMNTAMASAGVTAIRLTATLGAGGATTLTFPAAYSSPPTVVGTGRFVGDRGYFAVPSVVTAANVALTGKRNKGTLLLSDGPNEAATSGDVVEVLVIGRLA
;
A
#
# COMPACT_ATOMS: atom_id res chain seq x y z
N MET A 1 -14.97 16.91 45.21
CA MET A 1 -13.82 16.12 44.71
C MET A 1 -13.39 16.75 43.39
N ILE A 2 -12.38 17.64 43.40
CA ILE A 2 -11.98 18.41 42.21
C ILE A 2 -10.94 17.59 41.44
N THR A 3 -11.31 16.97 40.33
CA THR A 3 -10.35 16.40 39.39
C THR A 3 -9.59 17.54 38.72
N SER A 4 -8.31 17.69 39.03
CA SER A 4 -7.42 18.68 38.43
C SER A 4 -7.51 18.61 36.89
N PRO A 5 -7.67 19.74 36.17
CA PRO A 5 -7.67 19.80 34.70
C PRO A 5 -6.47 19.07 34.06
N ASN A 6 -5.33 19.03 34.76
CA ASN A 6 -4.13 18.31 34.34
C ASN A 6 -4.29 16.79 34.26
N ARG A 7 -5.19 16.17 35.06
CA ARG A 7 -5.47 14.73 34.92
C ARG A 7 -6.31 14.43 33.69
N MET A 8 -7.32 15.26 33.39
CA MET A 8 -8.14 15.08 32.18
C MET A 8 -7.31 15.30 30.92
N ALA A 9 -6.44 16.32 30.90
CA ALA A 9 -5.54 16.58 29.77
C ALA A 9 -4.54 15.43 29.53
N ARG A 10 -3.95 14.86 30.60
CA ARG A 10 -3.06 13.70 30.46
C ARG A 10 -3.80 12.44 29.97
N GLN A 11 -5.02 12.21 30.44
CA GLN A 11 -5.83 11.08 29.96
C GLN A 11 -6.28 11.26 28.50
N ALA A 12 -6.60 12.47 28.08
CA ALA A 12 -6.93 12.79 26.69
C ALA A 12 -5.71 12.60 25.77
N MET A 13 -4.53 13.07 26.19
CA MET A 13 -3.28 12.85 25.44
C MET A 13 -2.88 11.37 25.40
N ALA A 14 -3.09 10.61 26.47
CA ALA A 14 -2.84 9.16 26.48
C ALA A 14 -3.77 8.40 25.52
N ARG A 15 -5.04 8.81 25.41
CA ARG A 15 -5.98 8.26 24.41
C ARG A 15 -5.62 8.66 22.98
N ALA A 16 -5.16 9.89 22.76
CA ALA A 16 -4.74 10.38 21.45
C ALA A 16 -3.45 9.71 20.94
N GLN A 17 -2.63 9.16 21.83
CA GLN A 17 -1.39 8.44 21.50
C GLN A 17 -1.59 6.94 21.27
N GLN A 18 -2.80 6.40 21.45
CA GLN A 18 -3.09 4.99 21.24
C GLN A 18 -3.54 4.77 19.79
N SER A 19 -2.61 4.31 18.94
CA SER A 19 -2.99 3.69 17.67
C SER A 19 -3.93 2.51 17.96
N PRO A 20 -5.02 2.33 17.20
CA PRO A 20 -5.90 1.20 17.38
C PRO A 20 -5.11 -0.10 17.24
N THR A 21 -5.44 -1.08 18.09
CA THR A 21 -4.83 -2.41 18.01
C THR A 21 -5.23 -3.07 16.69
N THR A 22 -4.44 -4.05 16.23
CA THR A 22 -4.76 -4.82 15.01
C THR A 22 -6.16 -5.42 15.06
N ALA A 23 -6.59 -5.91 16.23
CA ALA A 23 -7.94 -6.44 16.42
C ALA A 23 -9.02 -5.36 16.22
N GLN A 24 -8.82 -4.15 16.76
CA GLN A 24 -9.75 -3.03 16.58
C GLN A 24 -9.84 -2.60 15.11
N MET A 25 -8.72 -2.57 14.40
CA MET A 25 -8.69 -2.27 12.96
C MET A 25 -9.40 -3.36 12.16
N ASN A 26 -9.15 -4.65 12.44
CA ASN A 26 -9.79 -5.75 11.73
C ASN A 26 -11.32 -5.74 11.91
N THR A 27 -11.81 -5.48 13.12
CA THR A 27 -13.25 -5.35 13.38
C THR A 27 -13.86 -4.16 12.64
N ALA A 28 -13.17 -3.02 12.60
CA ALA A 28 -13.64 -1.85 11.87
C ALA A 28 -13.65 -2.05 10.34
N MET A 29 -12.64 -2.75 9.80
CA MET A 29 -12.61 -3.12 8.38
C MET A 29 -13.73 -4.07 8.02
N ALA A 30 -13.95 -5.11 8.84
CA ALA A 30 -15.02 -6.08 8.64
C ALA A 30 -16.41 -5.42 8.70
N SER A 31 -16.65 -4.54 9.67
CA SER A 31 -17.94 -3.85 9.79
C SER A 31 -18.19 -2.85 8.65
N ALA A 32 -17.13 -2.27 8.08
CA ALA A 32 -17.22 -1.41 6.90
C ALA A 32 -17.30 -2.18 5.57
N GLY A 33 -17.18 -3.51 5.58
CA GLY A 33 -17.11 -4.33 4.36
C GLY A 33 -15.86 -4.06 3.52
N VAL A 34 -14.78 -3.60 4.14
CA VAL A 34 -13.49 -3.31 3.49
C VAL A 34 -12.64 -4.56 3.49
N THR A 35 -12.09 -4.89 2.33
CA THR A 35 -11.17 -6.00 2.13
C THR A 35 -9.78 -5.48 1.80
N ALA A 36 -8.75 -6.26 2.14
CA ALA A 36 -7.38 -6.00 1.75
C ALA A 36 -6.80 -7.26 1.10
N ILE A 37 -6.38 -7.17 -0.16
CA ILE A 37 -5.81 -8.28 -0.91
C ILE A 37 -4.45 -7.90 -1.46
N ARG A 38 -3.50 -8.84 -1.41
CA ARG A 38 -2.21 -8.69 -2.08
C ARG A 38 -2.31 -9.28 -3.47
N LEU A 39 -1.90 -8.51 -4.46
CA LEU A 39 -1.87 -8.92 -5.86
C LEU A 39 -0.45 -8.77 -6.41
N THR A 40 -0.13 -9.59 -7.40
CA THR A 40 1.14 -9.56 -8.11
C THR A 40 0.90 -9.23 -9.57
N ALA A 41 1.87 -8.54 -10.19
CA ALA A 41 1.80 -8.17 -11.59
C ALA A 41 3.16 -8.34 -12.26
N THR A 42 3.18 -8.98 -13.44
CA THR A 42 4.35 -9.01 -14.31
C THR A 42 4.36 -7.76 -15.18
N LEU A 43 5.49 -7.06 -15.21
CA LEU A 43 5.67 -5.85 -16.00
C LEU A 43 5.90 -6.19 -17.46
N GLY A 44 5.29 -5.42 -18.36
CA GLY A 44 5.50 -5.51 -19.80
C GLY A 44 6.58 -4.57 -20.30
N ALA A 45 6.50 -4.24 -21.59
CA ALA A 45 7.41 -3.28 -22.22
C ALA A 45 7.42 -1.93 -21.48
N GLY A 46 8.61 -1.35 -21.33
CA GLY A 46 8.79 -0.09 -20.59
C GLY A 46 8.62 -0.20 -19.06
N GLY A 47 8.54 -1.41 -18.50
CA GLY A 47 8.39 -1.61 -17.06
C GLY A 47 7.00 -1.22 -16.54
N ALA A 48 5.98 -1.25 -17.40
CA ALA A 48 4.62 -0.86 -17.10
C ALA A 48 3.64 -2.02 -17.32
N THR A 49 2.51 -1.98 -16.62
CA THR A 49 1.41 -2.94 -16.80
C THR A 49 0.08 -2.35 -16.28
N THR A 50 -1.03 -2.92 -16.72
CA THR A 50 -2.35 -2.67 -16.13
C THR A 50 -2.79 -3.92 -15.40
N LEU A 51 -2.88 -3.82 -14.08
CA LEU A 51 -3.37 -4.91 -13.24
C LEU A 51 -4.89 -4.81 -13.12
N THR A 52 -5.59 -5.88 -13.50
CA THR A 52 -7.05 -6.00 -13.34
C THR A 52 -7.35 -6.65 -12.00
N PHE A 53 -8.31 -6.09 -11.25
CA PHE A 53 -8.72 -6.67 -9.97
C PHE A 53 -9.57 -7.92 -10.18
N PRO A 54 -9.48 -8.94 -9.29
CA PRO A 54 -10.27 -10.16 -9.41
C PRO A 54 -11.78 -9.93 -9.34
N ALA A 55 -12.20 -8.86 -8.65
CA ALA A 55 -13.57 -8.40 -8.55
C ALA A 55 -13.58 -6.87 -8.59
N ALA A 56 -14.66 -6.30 -9.13
CA ALA A 56 -14.85 -4.86 -9.15
C ALA A 56 -15.14 -4.32 -7.75
N TYR A 57 -14.64 -3.13 -7.47
CA TYR A 57 -14.90 -2.40 -6.25
C TYR A 57 -16.06 -1.42 -6.45
N SER A 58 -16.79 -1.09 -5.38
CA SER A 58 -17.90 -0.12 -5.43
C SER A 58 -17.44 1.31 -5.80
N SER A 59 -16.15 1.59 -5.59
CA SER A 59 -15.44 2.84 -5.92
C SER A 59 -13.95 2.51 -6.12
N PRO A 60 -13.15 3.39 -6.73
CA PRO A 60 -11.70 3.16 -6.84
C PRO A 60 -11.08 2.83 -5.46
N PRO A 61 -10.42 1.65 -5.30
CA PRO A 61 -9.83 1.26 -4.03
C PRO A 61 -8.51 2.01 -3.78
N THR A 62 -8.02 1.96 -2.55
CA THR A 62 -6.66 2.41 -2.22
C THR A 62 -5.68 1.33 -2.66
N VAL A 63 -4.70 1.69 -3.49
CA VAL A 63 -3.63 0.78 -3.94
C VAL A 63 -2.30 1.25 -3.38
N VAL A 64 -1.62 0.36 -2.66
CA VAL A 64 -0.31 0.62 -2.06
C VAL A 64 0.71 -0.30 -2.69
N GLY A 65 1.78 0.26 -3.26
CA GLY A 65 2.92 -0.55 -3.72
C GLY A 65 3.61 -1.22 -2.54
N THR A 66 3.83 -2.53 -2.63
CA THR A 66 4.57 -3.28 -1.61
C THR A 66 5.95 -3.65 -2.15
N GLY A 67 6.97 -3.61 -1.29
CA GLY A 67 8.31 -4.06 -1.65
C GLY A 67 8.36 -5.58 -1.78
N ARG A 68 8.79 -6.07 -2.94
CA ARG A 68 9.09 -7.49 -3.19
C ARG A 68 10.59 -7.64 -3.32
N PHE A 69 11.18 -8.58 -2.58
CA PHE A 69 12.62 -8.86 -2.62
C PHE A 69 12.87 -10.21 -3.28
N VAL A 70 13.81 -10.25 -4.22
CA VAL A 70 14.31 -11.48 -4.84
C VAL A 70 15.83 -11.46 -4.71
N GLY A 71 16.35 -12.26 -3.78
CA GLY A 71 17.73 -12.08 -3.29
C GLY A 71 17.91 -10.66 -2.74
N ASP A 72 18.99 -10.00 -3.16
CA ASP A 72 19.31 -8.63 -2.72
C ASP A 72 18.64 -7.53 -3.54
N ARG A 73 17.78 -7.89 -4.50
CA ARG A 73 17.06 -6.92 -5.35
C ARG A 73 15.65 -6.69 -4.85
N GLY A 74 15.37 -5.43 -4.48
CA GLY A 74 14.03 -4.94 -4.19
C GLY A 74 13.31 -4.46 -5.47
N TYR A 75 12.03 -4.77 -5.57
CA TYR A 75 11.10 -4.39 -6.63
C TYR A 75 9.89 -3.70 -6.02
N PHE A 76 9.47 -2.59 -6.62
CA PHE A 76 8.44 -1.72 -6.07
C PHE A 76 7.46 -1.33 -7.18
N ALA A 77 6.18 -1.57 -6.94
CA ALA A 77 5.13 -1.02 -7.79
C ALA A 77 4.92 0.47 -7.47
N VAL A 78 4.72 1.27 -8.51
CA VAL A 78 4.27 2.66 -8.44
C VAL A 78 2.90 2.72 -9.10
N PRO A 79 1.82 2.69 -8.30
CA PRO A 79 0.46 2.89 -8.79
C PRO A 79 0.27 4.31 -9.33
N SER A 80 -0.53 4.45 -10.37
CA SER A 80 -0.94 5.75 -10.92
C SER A 80 -2.46 5.84 -11.03
N VAL A 81 -3.02 5.57 -12.20
CA VAL A 81 -4.46 5.64 -12.45
C VAL A 81 -5.13 4.41 -11.84
N VAL A 82 -6.02 4.64 -10.85
CA VAL A 82 -6.82 3.61 -10.19
C VAL A 82 -8.29 3.80 -10.55
N THR A 83 -8.93 2.75 -11.04
CA THR A 83 -10.38 2.70 -11.28
C THR A 83 -11.03 1.66 -10.35
N ALA A 84 -12.34 1.48 -10.44
CA ALA A 84 -13.04 0.41 -9.72
C ALA A 84 -12.62 -1.02 -10.14
N ALA A 85 -12.02 -1.18 -11.33
CA ALA A 85 -11.74 -2.49 -11.92
C ALA A 85 -10.25 -2.77 -12.15
N ASN A 86 -9.42 -1.73 -12.20
CA ASN A 86 -8.00 -1.89 -12.54
C ASN A 86 -7.12 -0.78 -11.96
N VAL A 87 -5.81 -1.00 -12.04
CA VAL A 87 -4.78 -0.01 -11.73
C VAL A 87 -3.65 -0.05 -12.77
N ALA A 88 -3.22 1.12 -13.21
CA ALA A 88 -2.00 1.27 -14.00
C ALA A 88 -0.77 1.29 -13.06
N LEU A 89 0.19 0.41 -13.34
CA LEU A 89 1.40 0.22 -12.55
C LEU A 89 2.63 0.48 -13.41
N THR A 90 3.61 1.15 -12.82
CA THR A 90 5.00 1.14 -13.29
C THR A 90 5.88 0.51 -12.22
N GLY A 91 6.97 -0.14 -12.62
CA GLY A 91 7.91 -0.76 -11.68
C GLY A 91 9.17 0.06 -11.47
N LYS A 92 9.66 0.04 -10.24
CA LYS A 92 11.01 0.45 -9.87
C LYS A 92 11.74 -0.72 -9.26
N ARG A 93 13.06 -0.76 -9.39
CA ARG A 93 13.92 -1.70 -8.68
C ARG A 93 15.10 -0.99 -8.05
N ASN A 94 15.61 -1.54 -6.96
CA ASN A 94 16.84 -1.03 -6.34
C ASN A 94 17.99 -1.19 -7.34
N LYS A 95 18.82 -0.14 -7.44
CA LYS A 95 20.10 -0.23 -8.14
C LYS A 95 21.04 -1.12 -7.34
N GLY A 96 21.79 -1.97 -8.03
CA GLY A 96 22.90 -2.74 -7.42
C GLY A 96 24.08 -1.86 -6.99
N THR A 97 24.10 -0.59 -7.40
CA THR A 97 25.14 0.39 -7.06
C THR A 97 24.49 1.76 -6.86
N LEU A 98 24.76 2.40 -5.72
CA LEU A 98 24.27 3.74 -5.42
C LEU A 98 25.13 4.77 -6.14
N LEU A 99 24.58 5.39 -7.18
CA LEU A 99 25.16 6.59 -7.77
C LEU A 99 24.58 7.80 -7.03
N LEU A 100 25.44 8.64 -6.46
CA LEU A 100 25.04 9.82 -5.66
C LEU A 100 24.15 10.81 -6.42
N SER A 101 24.13 10.75 -7.76
CA SER A 101 23.33 11.64 -8.61
C SER A 101 21.91 11.16 -8.88
N ASP A 102 21.62 9.85 -8.83
CA ASP A 102 20.43 9.29 -9.49
C ASP A 102 19.52 8.47 -8.55
N GLY A 103 19.64 8.67 -7.24
CA GLY A 103 18.85 7.98 -6.23
C GLY A 103 19.04 6.45 -6.20
N PRO A 104 18.40 5.76 -5.23
CA PRO A 104 18.63 4.33 -5.02
C PRO A 104 17.89 3.41 -6.00
N ASN A 105 17.01 3.95 -6.84
CA ASN A 105 16.09 3.18 -7.68
C ASN A 105 16.30 3.46 -9.17
N GLU A 106 16.10 2.43 -9.99
CA GLU A 106 16.00 2.52 -11.45
C GLU A 106 14.66 1.95 -11.93
N ALA A 107 14.33 2.19 -13.21
CA ALA A 107 13.15 1.59 -13.82
C ALA A 107 13.29 0.06 -13.83
N ALA A 108 12.22 -0.63 -13.42
CA ALA A 108 12.15 -2.07 -13.60
C ALA A 108 11.98 -2.40 -15.09
N THR A 109 12.39 -3.60 -15.47
CA THR A 109 12.40 -4.07 -16.86
C THR A 109 11.22 -5.00 -17.13
N SER A 110 10.94 -5.26 -18.42
CA SER A 110 9.93 -6.26 -18.81
C SER A 110 10.25 -7.62 -18.20
N GLY A 111 9.23 -8.31 -17.71
CA GLY A 111 9.36 -9.61 -17.03
C GLY A 111 9.64 -9.52 -15.52
N ASP A 112 10.03 -8.34 -15.00
CA ASP A 112 10.09 -8.14 -13.54
C ASP A 112 8.68 -8.24 -12.95
N VAL A 113 8.58 -8.75 -11.72
CA VAL A 113 7.30 -8.93 -11.02
C VAL A 113 7.26 -8.02 -9.79
N VAL A 114 6.19 -7.25 -9.68
CA VAL A 114 5.92 -6.31 -8.59
C VAL A 114 4.67 -6.72 -7.80
N GLU A 115 4.55 -6.20 -6.59
CA GLU A 115 3.42 -6.49 -5.69
C GLU A 115 2.70 -5.21 -5.28
N VAL A 116 1.39 -5.33 -5.10
CA VAL A 116 0.54 -4.27 -4.55
C VAL A 116 -0.41 -4.83 -3.50
N LEU A 117 -0.75 -4.00 -2.52
CA LEU A 117 -1.85 -4.22 -1.59
C LEU A 117 -3.03 -3.34 -2.04
N VAL A 118 -4.17 -3.97 -2.30
CA VAL A 118 -5.40 -3.28 -2.72
C VAL A 118 -6.38 -3.32 -1.56
N ILE A 119 -6.87 -2.16 -1.13
CA ILE A 119 -7.74 -1.97 0.03
C ILE A 119 -9.00 -1.25 -0.41
N GLY A 120 -10.16 -1.88 -0.26
CA GLY A 120 -11.42 -1.26 -0.66
C GLY A 120 -12.64 -2.15 -0.42
N ARG A 121 -13.81 -1.63 -0.80
CA ARG A 121 -15.10 -2.33 -0.70
C ARG A 121 -15.47 -2.95 -2.04
N LEU A 122 -15.72 -4.26 -2.04
CA LEU A 122 -16.20 -4.95 -3.23
C LEU A 122 -17.62 -4.47 -3.58
N ALA A 123 -17.93 -4.48 -4.87
CA ALA A 123 -19.25 -4.14 -5.40
C ALA A 123 -20.29 -5.24 -5.11
#